data_AF-A0A1E4C5X5-F1
#
_entry.id   AF-A0A1E4C5X5-F1
#
_cell.length_a   1.000
_cell.length_b   1.000
_cell.length_c   1.000
_cell.angle_alpha   90.00
_cell.angle_beta   90.00
_cell.angle_gamma   90.00
#
_symmetry.space_group_name_H-M   'P 1'
#
loop_
_entity.id
_entity.type
_entity.pdbx_description
1 polymer ?
#
loop_
_entity_poly.entity_id
_entity_poly.type
_entity_poly.pdbx_seq_one_letter_code
_entity_poly.pdbx_strand_id
1 'polypeptide(L)'
;MEPQPLSESEGARIAFWVIAGFGVVASAIAWAWYGLAQEEAQSEQGKAVAAGTSMAGFAEVVGGLPLVLAHLIGLGVLLIFGWGGYRRRGVVLAIAAVGVASLIGVLFAQLLWAGELFELGIDNDSYVP
;
A
#
# COMPACT_ATOMS: atom_id res chain seq x y z
N MET A 1 7.11 -39.67 17.85
CA MET A 1 6.24 -38.66 18.50
C MET A 1 5.44 -38.02 17.38
N GLU A 2 4.12 -38.22 17.37
CA GLU A 2 3.24 -37.63 16.35
C GLU A 2 2.94 -36.18 16.74
N PRO A 3 3.09 -35.19 15.82
CA PRO A 3 2.84 -33.80 16.14
C PRO A 3 1.34 -33.59 16.42
N GLN A 4 1.00 -33.01 17.57
CA GLN A 4 -0.38 -32.65 17.85
C GLN A 4 -0.85 -31.49 16.96
N PRO A 5 -2.13 -31.49 16.53
CA PRO A 5 -2.69 -30.40 15.74
C PRO A 5 -2.74 -29.10 16.56
N LEU A 6 -2.46 -27.98 15.90
CA LEU A 6 -2.52 -26.66 16.50
C LEU A 6 -3.96 -26.34 16.97
N SER A 7 -4.08 -25.64 18.09
CA SER A 7 -5.38 -25.06 18.49
C SER A 7 -5.84 -24.01 17.48
N GLU A 8 -7.15 -23.81 17.32
CA GLU A 8 -7.71 -22.81 16.40
C GLU A 8 -7.12 -21.40 16.61
N SER A 9 -6.92 -21.02 17.88
CA SER A 9 -6.32 -19.72 18.23
C SER A 9 -4.85 -19.61 17.83
N GLU A 10 -4.10 -20.70 17.92
CA GLU A 10 -2.69 -20.76 17.56
C GLU A 10 -2.53 -20.71 16.04
N GLY A 11 -3.35 -21.45 15.31
CA GLY A 11 -3.44 -21.37 13.84
C GLY A 11 -3.74 -19.94 13.37
N ALA A 12 -4.71 -19.26 14.00
CA ALA A 12 -5.03 -17.87 13.67
C ALA A 12 -3.87 -16.90 13.93
N ARG A 13 -3.09 -17.10 15.00
CA ARG A 13 -1.91 -16.28 15.30
C ARG A 13 -0.79 -16.47 14.29
N ILE A 14 -0.55 -17.71 13.85
CA ILE A 14 0.45 -18.00 12.81
C ILE A 14 0.01 -17.38 11.49
N ALA A 15 -1.24 -17.60 11.08
CA ALA A 15 -1.81 -17.01 9.87
C ALA A 15 -1.70 -15.48 9.87
N PHE A 16 -2.02 -14.83 11.00
CA PHE A 16 -1.88 -13.39 11.16
C PHE A 16 -0.47 -12.90 10.82
N TRP A 17 0.56 -13.49 11.41
CA TRP A 17 1.94 -13.02 11.20
C TRP A 17 2.50 -13.38 9.83
N VAL A 18 2.11 -14.53 9.27
CA VAL A 18 2.46 -14.90 7.89
C VAL A 18 1.88 -13.88 6.91
N ILE A 19 0.59 -13.56 7.05
CA ILE A 19 -0.08 -12.58 6.19
C ILE A 19 0.50 -11.19 6.39
N ALA A 20 0.80 -10.80 7.63
CA ALA A 20 1.45 -9.52 7.91
C ALA A 20 2.82 -9.42 7.21
N GLY A 21 3.60 -10.50 7.20
CA GLY A 21 4.87 -10.59 6.47
C GLY A 21 4.70 -10.39 4.96
N PHE A 22 3.74 -11.08 4.34
CA PHE A 22 3.39 -10.84 2.93
C PHE A 22 2.86 -9.42 2.68
N GLY A 23 2.19 -8.83 3.66
CA GLY A 23 1.71 -7.45 3.63
C GLY A 23 2.84 -6.43 3.41
N VAL A 24 4.05 -6.69 3.91
CA VAL A 24 5.22 -5.83 3.66
C VAL A 24 5.58 -5.80 2.17
N VAL A 25 5.66 -6.98 1.54
CA VAL A 25 5.96 -7.09 0.10
C VAL A 25 4.85 -6.48 -0.74
N ALA A 26 3.59 -6.78 -0.41
CA ALA A 26 2.43 -6.21 -1.08
C ALA A 26 2.40 -4.68 -0.97
N SER A 27 2.75 -4.13 0.20
CA SER A 27 2.81 -2.69 0.42
C SER A 27 3.90 -2.03 -0.42
N ALA A 28 5.10 -2.63 -0.47
CA ALA A 28 6.18 -2.13 -1.34
C ALA A 28 5.78 -2.10 -2.82
N ILE A 29 5.12 -3.16 -3.31
CA ILE A 29 4.60 -3.21 -4.68
C ILE A 29 3.55 -2.13 -4.90
N ALA A 30 2.61 -1.96 -3.98
CA ALA A 30 1.54 -0.97 -4.12
C ALA A 30 2.09 0.47 -4.15
N TRP A 31 3.09 0.78 -3.31
CA TRP A 31 3.74 2.08 -3.32
C TRP A 31 4.60 2.31 -4.57
N ALA A 32 5.30 1.29 -5.06
CA ALA A 32 6.02 1.37 -6.34
C ALA A 32 5.05 1.60 -7.52
N TRP A 33 3.90 0.92 -7.51
CA TRP A 33 2.84 1.11 -8.50
C TRP A 33 2.28 2.54 -8.48
N TYR A 34 2.07 3.11 -7.27
CA TYR A 34 1.68 4.51 -7.16
C TYR A 34 2.72 5.46 -7.76
N GLY A 35 4.01 5.22 -7.52
CA GLY A 35 5.08 5.99 -8.14
C GLY A 35 5.10 5.90 -9.68
N LEU A 36 4.88 4.70 -10.24
CA LEU A 36 4.74 4.54 -11.70
C LEU A 36 3.56 5.34 -12.25
N ALA A 37 2.43 5.35 -11.54
CA ALA A 37 1.27 6.13 -11.96
C ALA A 37 1.53 7.64 -11.91
N GLN A 38 2.36 8.12 -10.97
CA GLN A 38 2.80 9.52 -10.92
C GLN A 38 3.74 9.86 -12.08
N GLU A 39 4.72 9.00 -12.38
CA GLU A 39 5.64 9.20 -13.51
C GLU A 39 4.89 9.24 -14.85
N GLU A 40 3.92 8.35 -15.05
CA GLU A 40 3.06 8.36 -16.25
C GLU A 40 2.26 9.66 -16.34
N ALA A 41 1.67 10.12 -15.23
CA ALA A 41 0.91 11.38 -15.21
C ALA A 41 1.79 12.56 -15.63
N GLN A 42 3.01 12.65 -15.10
CA GLN A 42 3.95 13.72 -15.44
C GLN A 42 4.44 13.64 -16.88
N SER A 43 4.85 12.46 -17.34
CA SER A 43 5.42 12.28 -18.68
C SER A 43 4.38 12.51 -19.80
N GLU A 44 3.11 12.21 -19.54
CA GLU A 44 2.02 12.43 -20.50
C GLU A 44 1.35 13.82 -20.39
N GLN A 45 1.59 14.58 -19.32
CA GLN A 45 0.95 15.88 -19.09
C GLN A 45 1.17 16.86 -20.25
N GLY A 46 2.39 16.93 -20.81
CA GLY A 46 2.68 17.83 -21.94
C GLY A 46 1.86 17.51 -23.19
N LYS A 47 1.58 16.23 -23.44
CA LYS A 47 0.75 15.80 -24.58
C LYS A 47 -0.73 16.06 -24.31
N ALA A 48 -1.18 15.85 -23.08
CA ALA A 48 -2.54 16.18 -22.66
C ALA A 48 -2.82 17.68 -22.84
N VAL A 49 -1.92 18.55 -22.37
CA VAL A 49 -2.03 20.01 -22.55
C VAL A 49 -2.07 20.41 -24.03
N ALA A 50 -1.20 19.84 -24.86
CA ALA A 50 -1.21 20.09 -26.31
C ALA A 50 -2.53 19.65 -26.98
N ALA A 51 -3.22 18.66 -26.43
CA ALA A 51 -4.53 18.20 -26.87
C ALA A 51 -5.71 18.95 -26.23
N GLY A 52 -5.46 19.96 -25.38
CA GLY A 52 -6.50 20.69 -24.65
C GLY A 52 -7.15 19.89 -23.51
N THR A 53 -6.48 18.86 -23.00
CA THR A 53 -6.90 18.02 -21.87
C THR A 53 -5.91 18.11 -20.70
N SER A 54 -6.05 17.27 -19.67
CA SER A 54 -5.18 17.24 -18.49
C SER A 54 -5.06 15.82 -17.93
N MET A 55 -3.90 15.50 -17.33
CA MET A 55 -3.65 14.27 -16.55
C MET A 55 -3.96 14.43 -15.06
N ALA A 56 -4.53 15.56 -14.64
CA ALA A 56 -4.93 15.79 -13.25
C ALA A 56 -5.84 14.65 -12.74
N GLY A 57 -5.52 14.09 -11.57
CA GLY A 57 -6.27 12.99 -10.96
C GLY A 57 -5.91 11.59 -11.49
N PHE A 58 -5.08 11.47 -12.53
CA PHE A 58 -4.72 10.16 -13.10
C PHE A 58 -4.00 9.28 -12.09
N ALA A 59 -2.94 9.81 -11.46
CA ALA A 59 -2.14 9.05 -10.50
C ALA A 59 -2.94 8.66 -9.25
N GLU A 60 -3.86 9.51 -8.80
CA GLU A 60 -4.76 9.24 -7.68
C GLU A 60 -5.72 8.09 -8.00
N VAL A 61 -6.26 8.04 -9.21
CA VAL A 61 -7.22 6.99 -9.61
C VAL A 61 -6.50 5.69 -9.96
N VAL A 62 -5.40 5.76 -10.71
CA VAL A 62 -4.69 4.59 -11.27
C VAL A 62 -3.68 4.01 -10.28
N GLY A 63 -3.12 4.82 -9.38
CA GLY A 63 -2.18 4.40 -8.36
C GLY A 63 -2.73 4.52 -6.94
N GLY A 64 -3.29 5.68 -6.59
CA GLY A 64 -3.74 6.00 -5.23
C GLY A 64 -4.91 5.12 -4.76
N LEU A 65 -5.95 4.95 -5.59
CA LEU A 65 -7.10 4.12 -5.26
C LEU A 65 -6.70 2.64 -5.07
N PRO A 66 -5.93 2.00 -5.99
CA PRO A 66 -5.39 0.66 -5.73
C PRO A 66 -4.55 0.56 -4.47
N LEU A 67 -3.72 1.57 -4.18
CA LEU A 67 -2.91 1.63 -2.97
C LEU A 67 -3.80 1.61 -1.71
N VAL A 68 -4.83 2.46 -1.65
CA VAL A 68 -5.78 2.49 -0.53
C VAL A 68 -6.52 1.15 -0.40
N LEU A 69 -6.99 0.58 -1.51
CA LEU A 69 -7.68 -0.70 -1.50
C LEU A 69 -6.76 -1.83 -0.98
N ALA A 70 -5.49 -1.85 -1.35
CA ALA A 70 -4.53 -2.82 -0.84
C ALA A 70 -4.39 -2.75 0.70
N HIS A 71 -4.37 -1.53 1.27
CA HIS A 71 -4.33 -1.34 2.71
C HIS A 71 -5.63 -1.79 3.39
N LEU A 72 -6.79 -1.47 2.82
CA LEU A 72 -8.08 -1.85 3.38
C LEU A 72 -8.29 -3.37 3.35
N ILE A 73 -7.90 -4.03 2.26
CA ILE A 73 -7.95 -5.50 2.14
C ILE A 73 -6.98 -6.13 3.16
N GLY A 74 -5.73 -5.67 3.20
CA GLY A 74 -4.73 -6.15 4.16
C GLY A 74 -5.21 -6.00 5.61
N LEU A 75 -5.78 -4.85 5.94
CA LEU A 75 -6.36 -4.59 7.26
C LEU A 75 -7.54 -5.53 7.55
N GLY A 76 -8.49 -5.66 6.62
CA GLY A 76 -9.65 -6.54 6.79
C GLY A 76 -9.25 -7.99 7.06
N VAL A 77 -8.29 -8.51 6.30
CA VAL A 77 -7.76 -9.87 6.49
C VAL A 77 -7.08 -10.00 7.86
N LEU A 78 -6.22 -9.06 8.23
CA LEU A 78 -5.53 -9.09 9.53
C LEU A 78 -6.48 -8.92 10.71
N LEU A 79 -7.59 -8.18 10.56
CA LEU A 79 -8.62 -8.08 11.59
C LEU A 79 -9.32 -9.42 11.84
N ILE A 80 -9.61 -10.20 10.80
CA ILE A 80 -10.23 -11.52 10.92
C ILE A 80 -9.32 -12.46 11.73
N PHE A 81 -8.06 -12.61 11.32
CA PHE A 81 -7.11 -13.49 12.02
C PHE A 81 -6.70 -12.93 13.39
N GLY A 82 -6.56 -11.61 13.49
CA GLY A 82 -6.23 -10.90 14.73
C GLY A 82 -7.31 -11.10 15.79
N TRP A 83 -8.59 -11.01 15.41
CA TRP A 83 -9.70 -11.28 16.33
C TRP A 83 -9.72 -12.75 16.77
N GLY A 84 -9.50 -13.69 15.86
CA GLY A 84 -9.44 -15.12 16.16
C GLY A 84 -8.31 -15.50 17.15
N GLY A 85 -7.12 -14.91 16.98
CA GLY A 85 -5.95 -15.24 17.79
C GLY A 85 -5.76 -14.40 19.07
N TYR A 86 -6.14 -13.12 19.04
CA TYR A 86 -5.82 -12.12 20.06
C TYR A 86 -7.03 -11.32 20.56
N ARG A 87 -8.25 -11.59 20.04
CA ARG A 87 -9.49 -10.87 20.39
C ARG A 87 -9.32 -9.35 20.18
N ARG A 88 -9.71 -8.53 21.16
CA ARG A 88 -9.63 -7.05 21.09
C ARG A 88 -8.21 -6.54 20.84
N ARG A 89 -7.17 -7.22 21.35
CA ARG A 89 -5.77 -6.84 21.10
C ARG A 89 -5.38 -7.03 19.63
N GLY A 90 -6.03 -7.95 18.93
CA GLY A 90 -5.82 -8.21 17.51
C GLY A 90 -6.14 -7.02 16.62
N VAL A 91 -7.09 -6.17 17.01
CA VAL A 91 -7.44 -4.94 16.27
C VAL A 91 -6.25 -3.98 16.27
N VAL A 92 -5.67 -3.74 17.44
CA VAL A 92 -4.49 -2.85 17.57
C VAL A 92 -3.30 -3.42 16.81
N LEU A 93 -3.08 -4.74 16.91
CA LEU A 93 -2.00 -5.41 16.19
C LEU A 93 -2.19 -5.34 14.67
N ALA A 94 -3.41 -5.50 14.16
CA ALA A 94 -3.70 -5.41 12.73
C ALA A 94 -3.41 -4.00 12.18
N ILE A 95 -3.89 -2.96 12.88
CA ILE A 95 -3.63 -1.57 12.51
C ILE A 95 -2.14 -1.29 12.53
N ALA A 96 -1.44 -1.70 13.59
CA ALA A 96 0.01 -1.52 13.70
C ALA A 96 0.77 -2.26 12.60
N ALA A 97 0.39 -3.50 12.29
CA ALA A 97 1.03 -4.29 11.24
C ALA A 97 0.87 -3.65 9.85
N VAL A 98 -0.33 -3.17 9.51
CA VAL A 98 -0.56 -2.44 8.26
C VAL A 98 0.23 -1.13 8.23
N GLY A 99 0.26 -0.39 9.32
CA GLY A 99 1.03 0.86 9.43
C GLY A 99 2.54 0.64 9.25
N VAL A 100 3.09 -0.40 9.89
CA VAL A 100 4.52 -0.75 9.75
C VAL A 100 4.82 -1.24 8.33
N ALA A 101 3.99 -2.10 7.76
CA ALA A 101 4.14 -2.55 6.37
C ALA A 101 4.10 -1.37 5.39
N SER A 102 3.14 -0.44 5.59
CA SER A 102 3.02 0.79 4.81
C SER A 102 4.26 1.67 4.91
N LEU A 103 4.76 1.90 6.13
CA LEU A 103 5.99 2.67 6.33
C LEU A 103 7.17 2.07 5.59
N ILE A 104 7.34 0.74 5.66
CA ILE A 104 8.39 0.04 4.91
C ILE A 104 8.17 0.20 3.40
N GLY A 105 6.93 0.07 2.92
CA GLY A 105 6.59 0.23 1.52
C GLY A 105 6.87 1.65 0.99
N VAL A 106 6.51 2.69 1.77
CA VAL A 106 6.85 4.09 1.46
C VAL A 106 8.36 4.25 1.38
N LEU A 107 9.11 3.80 2.38
CA LEU A 107 10.57 3.92 2.39
C LEU A 107 11.21 3.21 1.19
N PHE A 108 10.71 2.02 0.84
CA PHE A 108 11.16 1.29 -0.34
C PHE A 108 10.91 2.07 -1.63
N ALA A 109 9.68 2.58 -1.81
CA ALA A 109 9.34 3.37 -2.99
C ALA A 109 10.13 4.69 -3.03
N GLN A 110 10.34 5.34 -1.90
CA GLN A 110 11.18 6.54 -1.83
C GLN A 110 12.60 6.27 -2.31
N LEU A 111 13.21 5.15 -1.91
CA LEU A 111 14.52 4.75 -2.42
C LEU A 111 14.50 4.44 -3.92
N LEU A 112 13.43 3.81 -4.41
CA LEU A 112 13.26 3.48 -5.82
C LEU A 112 13.18 4.74 -6.71
N TRP A 113 12.55 5.79 -6.20
CA TRP A 113 12.34 7.07 -6.89
C TRP A 113 13.31 8.16 -6.42
N ALA A 114 14.48 7.79 -5.90
CA ALA A 114 15.55 8.72 -5.47
C ALA A 114 15.12 9.82 -4.46
N GLY A 115 14.02 9.60 -3.72
CA GLY A 115 13.45 10.55 -2.76
C GLY A 115 12.34 11.43 -3.31
N GLU A 116 12.03 11.34 -4.61
CA GLU A 116 11.12 12.27 -5.30
C GLU A 116 9.68 11.75 -5.40
N LEU A 117 9.34 10.59 -4.80
CA LEU A 117 8.02 9.95 -4.95
C LEU A 117 6.84 10.90 -4.71
N PHE A 118 6.95 11.82 -3.73
CA PHE A 118 5.90 12.80 -3.44
C PHE A 118 6.06 14.10 -4.21
N GLU A 119 7.25 14.40 -4.72
CA GLU A 119 7.52 15.58 -5.54
C GLU A 119 6.99 15.39 -6.96
N LEU A 120 6.98 14.14 -7.47
CA LEU A 120 6.32 13.78 -8.73
C LEU A 120 4.84 14.22 -8.79
N GLY A 121 4.14 14.24 -7.66
CA GLY A 121 2.75 14.69 -7.60
C GLY A 121 2.56 16.21 -7.53
N ILE A 122 3.55 16.94 -7.04
CA ILE A 122 3.43 18.38 -6.71
C ILE A 122 3.70 19.26 -7.93
N ASP A 123 4.63 18.88 -8.81
CA ASP A 123 4.97 19.69 -9.99
C ASP A 123 3.91 19.65 -11.10
N ASN A 124 2.88 18.81 -10.94
CA ASN A 124 1.77 18.66 -11.90
C ASN A 124 0.85 19.89 -11.97
N ASP A 125 0.90 20.79 -10.97
CA ASP A 125 0.08 22.01 -10.90
C ASP A 125 0.73 23.25 -11.53
N SER A 126 1.96 23.17 -12.04
CA SER A 126 2.74 24.35 -12.43
C SER A 126 2.37 24.97 -13.80
N TYR A 127 1.26 24.57 -14.44
CA TYR A 127 0.74 25.35 -15.57
C TYR A 127 0.01 26.61 -15.08
N VAL A 128 0.76 27.71 -15.00
CA VAL A 128 0.20 29.07 -15.06
C VAL A 128 0.26 29.50 -16.53
N PRO A 129 -0.89 29.82 -17.17
CA PRO A 129 -0.95 30.19 -18.59
C PRO A 129 -0.13 31.44 -18.94
#